data_AF-A0A919TAV1-F1
#
_entry.id   AF-A0A919TAV1-F1
#
_cell.length_a   1.000
_cell.length_b   1.000
_cell.length_c   1.000
_cell.angle_alpha   90.00
_cell.angle_beta   90.00
_cell.angle_gamma   90.00
#
_symmetry.space_group_name_H-M   'P 1'
#
loop_
_entity.id
_entity.type
_entity.pdbx_description
1 polymer ?
#
loop_
_entity_poly.entity_id
_entity_poly.type
_entity_poly.pdbx_seq_one_letter_code
_entity_poly.pdbx_strand_id
1 'polypeptide(L)'
;MAGKKRSSNELDAADRNAMRDSTFAFPRVRKEPLNDARHVRNAIARFDQVQDVSDRERDEAFRRIQRAASKFGVEMTEKSWRELGKPSATRKSSDKRRTPTKAELSSAPSKRELYDEAKRRGVQGRSTMTKSELVKALGRG
;
A
#
# COMPACT_ATOMS: atom_id res chain seq x y z
N MET A 1 10.58 25.49 16.39
CA MET A 1 9.82 25.32 15.12
C MET A 1 10.08 23.91 14.60
N ALA A 2 9.13 22.98 14.75
CA ALA A 2 9.34 21.59 14.38
C ALA A 2 9.32 21.41 12.86
N GLY A 3 10.47 21.06 12.27
CA GLY A 3 10.58 20.70 10.85
C GLY A 3 9.80 19.42 10.57
N LYS A 4 8.70 19.55 9.83
CA LYS A 4 7.92 18.42 9.32
C LYS A 4 8.84 17.59 8.40
N LYS A 5 9.23 16.38 8.81
CA LYS A 5 9.90 15.41 7.94
C LYS A 5 9.00 15.18 6.72
N ARG A 6 9.40 15.71 5.56
CA ARG A 6 8.78 15.38 4.28
C ARG A 6 9.19 13.96 3.94
N SER A 7 8.30 13.01 4.21
CA SER A 7 8.40 11.66 3.64
C SER A 7 8.47 11.81 2.13
N SER A 8 9.42 11.14 1.49
CA SER A 8 9.67 11.12 0.03
C SER A 8 8.52 10.52 -0.81
N ASN A 9 7.28 10.66 -0.34
CA ASN A 9 6.11 9.91 -0.77
C ASN A 9 4.84 10.80 -0.91
N GLU A 10 4.95 12.11 -0.69
CA GLU A 10 3.86 13.05 -0.92
C GLU A 10 4.39 14.24 -1.73
N LEU A 11 4.01 14.29 -3.01
CA LEU A 11 4.10 15.52 -3.79
C LEU A 11 2.91 16.41 -3.41
N ASP A 12 3.19 17.64 -2.97
CA ASP A 12 2.16 18.62 -2.66
C ASP A 12 1.31 18.92 -3.91
N ALA A 13 0.09 19.43 -3.72
CA ALA A 13 -0.82 19.74 -4.83
C ALA A 13 -0.21 20.77 -5.81
N ALA A 14 0.60 21.71 -5.29
CA ALA A 14 1.30 22.70 -6.10
C ALA A 14 2.38 22.07 -7.00
N ASP A 15 3.21 21.18 -6.46
CA ASP A 15 4.21 20.42 -7.23
C ASP A 15 3.55 19.55 -8.29
N ARG A 16 2.41 18.93 -7.96
CA ARG A 16 1.64 18.16 -8.94
C ARG A 16 1.13 19.02 -10.08
N ASN A 17 0.63 20.24 -9.82
CA ASN A 17 0.09 21.15 -10.83
C ASN A 17 1.13 21.69 -11.81
N ALA A 18 2.39 21.83 -11.39
CA ALA A 18 3.50 22.28 -12.23
C ALA A 18 4.08 21.17 -13.14
N MET A 19 3.71 19.91 -12.93
CA MET A 19 4.22 18.79 -13.72
C MET A 19 3.51 18.67 -15.07
N ARG A 20 4.30 18.42 -16.12
CA ARG A 20 3.81 18.15 -17.47
C ARG A 20 2.85 16.96 -17.46
N ASP A 21 1.84 16.99 -18.32
CA ASP A 21 0.86 15.91 -18.49
C ASP A 21 1.51 14.53 -18.69
N SER A 22 2.72 14.50 -19.25
CA SER A 22 3.56 13.29 -19.40
C SER A 22 3.95 12.60 -18.08
N THR A 23 3.78 13.26 -16.94
CA THR A 23 4.15 12.74 -15.61
C THR A 23 3.06 11.83 -15.03
N PHE A 24 1.86 11.84 -15.58
CA PHE A 24 0.76 10.98 -15.14
C PHE A 24 0.46 9.92 -16.19
N ALA A 25 0.13 8.70 -15.77
CA ALA A 25 -0.38 7.69 -16.70
C ALA A 25 -1.71 8.16 -17.31
N PHE A 26 -2.56 8.79 -16.50
CA PHE A 26 -3.83 9.37 -16.93
C PHE A 26 -3.83 10.89 -16.69
N PRO A 27 -3.43 11.71 -17.68
CA PRO A 27 -3.27 13.16 -17.51
C PRO A 27 -4.58 13.88 -17.16
N ARG A 28 -5.68 13.51 -17.84
CA ARG A 28 -7.00 14.14 -17.65
C ARG A 28 -7.53 14.01 -16.22
N VAL A 29 -7.27 12.88 -15.56
CA VAL A 29 -7.68 12.65 -14.17
C VAL A 29 -6.54 12.83 -13.16
N ARG A 30 -5.34 13.20 -13.62
CA ARG A 30 -4.10 13.31 -12.84
C ARG A 30 -3.84 12.12 -11.91
N LYS A 31 -4.18 10.91 -12.36
CA LYS A 31 -4.00 9.66 -11.60
C LYS A 31 -2.73 8.95 -12.04
N GLU A 32 -2.18 8.16 -11.11
CA GLU A 32 -1.00 7.33 -11.31
C GLU A 32 0.22 8.16 -11.75
N PRO A 33 0.81 8.96 -10.84
CA PRO A 33 2.07 9.64 -11.13
C PRO A 33 3.14 8.60 -11.53
N LEU A 34 4.04 8.95 -12.43
CA LEU A 34 5.08 8.07 -12.97
C LEU A 34 6.48 8.61 -12.65
N ASN A 35 6.65 9.23 -11.48
CA ASN A 35 7.87 9.95 -11.09
C ASN A 35 9.01 9.05 -10.61
N ASP A 36 8.72 7.83 -10.18
CA ASP A 36 9.73 6.86 -9.72
C ASP A 36 9.26 5.41 -9.91
N ALA A 37 10.18 4.46 -9.70
CA ALA A 37 9.92 3.03 -9.85
C ALA A 37 8.81 2.48 -8.95
N ARG A 38 8.55 3.08 -7.78
CA ARG A 38 7.48 2.64 -6.87
C ARG A 38 6.13 3.06 -7.43
N HIS A 39 6.04 4.31 -7.88
CA HIS A 39 4.83 4.84 -8.48
C HIS A 39 4.49 4.13 -9.81
N VAL A 40 5.48 3.81 -10.64
CA VAL A 40 5.26 3.02 -11.87
C VAL A 40 4.71 1.62 -11.55
N ARG A 41 5.25 0.92 -10.54
CA ARG A 41 4.71 -0.39 -10.12
C ARG A 41 3.29 -0.29 -9.58
N ASN A 42 2.98 0.76 -8.83
CA ASN A 42 1.61 1.01 -8.36
C ASN A 42 0.65 1.30 -9.53
N ALA A 43 1.08 2.09 -10.51
CA ALA A 43 0.32 2.40 -11.71
C ALA A 43 -0.02 1.15 -12.51
N ILE A 44 0.94 0.23 -12.67
CA ILE A 44 0.73 -1.09 -13.30
C ILE A 44 -0.30 -1.91 -12.52
N ALA A 45 -0.16 -1.97 -11.19
CA ALA A 45 -1.00 -2.80 -10.33
C ALA A 45 -2.44 -2.29 -10.18
N ARG A 46 -2.69 -1.00 -10.38
CA ARG A 46 -4.01 -0.36 -10.20
C ARG A 46 -4.63 0.13 -11.50
N PHE A 47 -4.03 -0.22 -12.63
CA PHE A 47 -4.44 0.27 -13.95
C PHE A 47 -5.92 0.00 -14.28
N ASP A 48 -6.45 -1.13 -13.81
CA ASP A 48 -7.83 -1.56 -13.98
C ASP A 48 -8.83 -0.76 -13.11
N GLN A 49 -8.36 -0.18 -12.00
CA GLN A 49 -9.17 0.59 -11.06
C GLN A 49 -9.51 2.00 -11.57
N VAL A 50 -8.84 2.47 -12.63
CA VAL A 50 -9.15 3.75 -13.25
C VAL A 50 -10.38 3.60 -14.12
N GLN A 51 -11.49 4.19 -13.67
CA GLN A 51 -12.78 4.24 -14.35
C GLN A 51 -12.92 5.54 -15.16
N ASP A 52 -13.96 5.63 -16.00
CA ASP A 52 -14.30 6.80 -16.81
C ASP A 52 -13.23 7.22 -17.84
N VAL A 53 -12.49 6.25 -18.37
CA VAL A 53 -11.49 6.44 -19.43
C VAL A 53 -11.78 5.53 -20.62
N SER A 54 -11.62 6.07 -21.82
CA SER A 54 -11.77 5.35 -23.08
C SER A 54 -10.62 4.36 -23.31
N ASP A 55 -10.86 3.34 -24.14
CA ASP A 55 -9.84 2.38 -24.54
C ASP A 55 -8.61 3.06 -25.18
N ARG A 56 -8.82 4.17 -25.88
CA ARG A 56 -7.73 4.99 -26.44
C ARG A 56 -6.91 5.66 -25.33
N GLU A 57 -7.55 6.22 -24.32
CA GLU A 57 -6.84 6.80 -23.16
C GLU A 57 -6.06 5.73 -22.39
N ARG A 58 -6.61 4.51 -22.27
CA ARG A 58 -5.89 3.37 -21.67
C ARG A 58 -4.67 2.96 -22.47
N ASP A 59 -4.77 2.91 -23.80
CA ASP A 59 -3.64 2.59 -24.65
C ASP A 59 -2.52 3.63 -24.55
N GLU A 60 -2.88 4.91 -24.55
CA GLU A 60 -1.90 5.99 -24.34
C GLU A 60 -1.27 5.94 -22.94
N ALA A 61 -2.06 5.66 -21.90
CA ALA A 61 -1.57 5.50 -20.53
C ALA A 61 -0.57 4.35 -20.41
N PHE A 62 -0.85 3.22 -21.08
CA PHE A 62 0.05 2.07 -21.15
C PHE A 62 1.40 2.41 -21.79
N ARG A 63 1.40 3.16 -22.89
CA ARG A 63 2.65 3.63 -23.52
C ARG A 63 3.45 4.56 -22.60
N ARG A 64 2.77 5.41 -21.81
CA ARG A 64 3.43 6.27 -20.82
C ARG A 64 4.05 5.43 -19.68
N ILE A 65 3.34 4.42 -19.19
CA ILE A 65 3.83 3.47 -18.19
C ILE A 65 5.05 2.71 -18.69
N GLN A 66 5.04 2.18 -19.93
CA GLN A 66 6.20 1.50 -20.52
C GLN A 66 7.45 2.38 -20.56
N ARG A 67 7.30 3.64 -21.01
CA ARG A 67 8.41 4.60 -21.06
C ARG A 67 8.96 4.88 -19.67
N ALA A 68 8.09 5.06 -18.67
CA ALA A 68 8.51 5.27 -17.30
C ALA A 68 9.17 4.02 -16.71
N ALA A 69 8.62 2.82 -16.98
CA ALA A 69 9.19 1.55 -16.54
C ALA A 69 10.62 1.36 -17.06
N SER A 70 10.83 1.59 -18.36
CA SER A 70 12.18 1.58 -18.95
C SER A 70 13.12 2.61 -18.32
N LYS A 71 12.64 3.83 -18.07
CA LYS A 71 13.44 4.90 -17.44
C LYS A 71 13.85 4.58 -16.01
N PHE A 72 12.99 3.94 -15.23
CA PHE A 72 13.21 3.67 -13.80
C PHE A 72 13.64 2.24 -13.50
N GLY A 73 13.89 1.41 -14.52
CA GLY A 73 14.31 0.01 -14.35
C GLY A 73 13.23 -0.89 -13.74
N VAL A 74 11.96 -0.62 -14.02
CA VAL A 74 10.85 -1.51 -13.64
C VAL A 74 10.66 -2.53 -14.75
N GLU A 75 10.77 -3.81 -14.41
CA GLU A 75 10.48 -4.89 -15.33
C GLU A 75 8.97 -4.98 -15.59
N MET A 76 8.60 -5.00 -16.87
CA MET A 76 7.22 -5.14 -17.33
C MET A 76 7.21 -6.20 -18.44
N THR A 77 6.36 -7.21 -18.29
CA THR A 77 6.27 -8.36 -19.21
C THR A 77 5.01 -8.30 -20.08
N GLU A 78 4.09 -7.42 -19.69
CA GLU A 78 2.78 -7.20 -20.27
C GLU A 78 2.90 -6.50 -21.62
N LYS A 79 2.17 -7.00 -22.62
CA LYS A 79 2.22 -6.48 -24.00
C LYS A 79 1.07 -5.54 -24.33
N SER A 80 0.02 -5.53 -23.50
CA SER A 80 -1.16 -4.70 -23.68
C SER A 80 -1.67 -4.16 -22.34
N TRP A 81 -2.33 -3.01 -22.38
CA TRP A 81 -3.02 -2.43 -21.23
C TRP A 81 -4.07 -3.38 -20.63
N ARG A 82 -4.62 -4.30 -21.45
CA ARG A 82 -5.60 -5.32 -21.04
C ARG A 82 -5.02 -6.40 -20.12
N GLU A 83 -3.69 -6.47 -20.03
CA GLU A 83 -2.94 -7.38 -19.17
C GLU A 83 -2.57 -6.72 -17.84
N LEU A 84 -2.60 -5.38 -17.75
CA LEU A 84 -2.34 -4.63 -16.51
C LEU A 84 -3.51 -4.73 -15.52
N GLY A 85 -3.21 -4.58 -14.23
CA GLY A 85 -4.19 -4.54 -13.14
C GLY A 85 -4.87 -5.87 -12.81
N LYS A 86 -4.75 -6.88 -13.68
CA LYS A 86 -5.21 -8.24 -13.35
C LYS A 86 -4.29 -8.80 -12.26
N PRO A 87 -4.84 -9.38 -11.18
CA PRO A 87 -4.01 -10.12 -10.23
C PRO A 87 -3.30 -11.21 -11.03
N SER A 88 -1.97 -11.17 -11.09
CA SER A 88 -1.24 -12.18 -11.84
C SER A 88 -1.65 -13.55 -11.29
N ALA A 89 -2.14 -14.42 -12.17
CA ALA A 89 -2.60 -15.76 -11.79
C ALA A 89 -1.46 -16.62 -11.20
N THR A 90 -0.22 -16.12 -11.23
CA THR A 90 1.00 -16.79 -10.75
C THR A 90 1.12 -16.94 -9.25
N ARG A 91 0.21 -16.38 -8.44
CA ARG A 91 -0.26 -17.01 -7.20
C ARG A 91 -1.72 -16.64 -7.01
N LYS A 92 -2.63 -17.61 -7.11
CA LYS A 92 -3.98 -17.41 -6.56
C LYS A 92 -3.81 -16.85 -5.15
N SER A 93 -4.60 -15.87 -4.74
CA SER A 93 -4.56 -15.36 -3.37
C SER A 93 -4.73 -16.47 -2.32
N SER A 94 -5.26 -17.63 -2.72
CA SER A 94 -5.35 -18.86 -1.94
C SER A 94 -4.02 -19.61 -1.76
N ASP A 95 -3.02 -19.41 -2.63
CA ASP A 95 -1.68 -20.03 -2.56
C ASP A 95 -0.64 -19.15 -1.84
N LYS A 96 -0.95 -17.88 -1.64
CA LYS A 96 -0.16 -17.07 -0.71
C LYS A 96 -0.46 -17.62 0.68
N ARG A 97 0.57 -18.09 1.41
CA ARG A 97 0.44 -18.39 2.85
C ARG A 97 -0.34 -17.24 3.45
N ARG A 98 -1.58 -17.50 3.93
CA ARG A 98 -2.37 -16.48 4.61
C ARG A 98 -1.43 -15.88 5.66
N THR A 99 -1.23 -14.57 5.62
CA THR A 99 -0.75 -13.88 6.82
C THR A 99 -1.75 -14.25 7.91
N PRO A 100 -1.31 -14.92 8.99
CA PRO A 100 -2.22 -15.38 10.02
C PRO A 100 -3.09 -14.19 10.43
N THR A 101 -4.40 -14.39 10.48
CA THR A 101 -5.26 -13.38 11.09
C THR A 101 -4.76 -13.14 12.52
N LYS A 102 -5.05 -11.97 13.11
CA LYS A 102 -4.66 -11.68 14.50
C LYS A 102 -5.16 -12.75 15.50
N ALA A 103 -6.15 -13.55 15.10
CA ALA A 103 -6.72 -14.69 15.82
C ALA A 103 -6.04 -16.06 15.55
N GLU A 104 -5.15 -16.16 14.55
CA GLU A 104 -4.39 -17.38 14.24
C GLU A 104 -2.93 -17.30 14.70
N LEU A 105 -2.43 -16.09 15.00
CA LEU A 105 -1.12 -15.90 15.66
C LEU A 105 -1.19 -16.17 17.18
N SER A 106 -2.36 -16.56 17.71
CA SER A 106 -2.63 -16.77 19.12
C SER A 106 -2.44 -18.22 19.55
N SER A 107 -1.17 -18.62 19.67
CA SER A 107 -0.74 -19.28 20.93
C SER A 107 -0.37 -18.26 22.00
N ALA A 108 -0.32 -16.96 21.65
CA ALA A 108 -0.12 -15.85 22.57
C ALA A 108 -1.34 -14.91 22.59
N PRO A 109 -1.88 -14.54 23.77
CA PRO A 109 -2.99 -13.59 23.88
C PRO A 109 -2.68 -12.26 23.18
N SER A 110 -3.66 -11.69 22.48
CA SER A 110 -3.55 -10.36 21.86
C SER A 110 -3.51 -9.24 22.91
N LYS A 111 -3.02 -8.05 22.56
CA LYS A 111 -2.97 -6.89 23.49
C LYS A 111 -4.34 -6.55 24.08
N ARG A 112 -5.42 -6.77 23.32
CA ARG A 112 -6.79 -6.53 23.78
C ARG A 112 -7.23 -7.56 24.82
N GLU A 113 -6.96 -8.85 24.58
CA GLU A 113 -7.28 -9.90 25.55
C GLU A 113 -6.50 -9.75 26.84
N LEU A 114 -5.22 -9.34 26.76
CA LEU A 114 -4.42 -9.00 27.94
C LEU A 114 -4.97 -7.76 28.66
N TYR A 115 -5.50 -6.79 27.92
CA TYR A 115 -6.14 -5.60 28.51
C TYR A 115 -7.44 -5.96 29.23
N ASP A 116 -8.28 -6.81 28.64
CA ASP A 116 -9.55 -7.26 29.21
C ASP A 116 -9.31 -8.15 30.44
N GLU A 117 -8.29 -9.01 30.42
CA GLU A 117 -7.84 -9.80 31.57
C GLU A 117 -7.29 -8.90 32.69
N ALA A 118 -6.44 -7.93 32.36
CA ALA A 118 -5.90 -6.97 33.33
C ALA A 118 -7.00 -6.10 33.96
N LYS A 119 -8.04 -5.75 33.20
CA LYS A 119 -9.24 -5.07 33.71
C LYS A 119 -10.01 -5.94 34.70
N ARG A 120 -10.21 -7.23 34.39
CA ARG A 120 -10.88 -8.18 35.30
C ARG A 120 -10.10 -8.40 36.60
N ARG A 121 -8.77 -8.36 36.54
CA ARG A 121 -7.88 -8.51 37.72
C ARG A 121 -7.58 -7.21 38.46
N GLY A 122 -8.17 -6.08 38.05
CA GLY A 122 -7.98 -4.80 38.73
C GLY A 122 -6.57 -4.23 38.64
N VAL A 123 -5.78 -4.60 37.62
CA VAL A 123 -4.41 -4.09 37.44
C VAL A 123 -4.46 -2.57 37.24
N GLN A 124 -3.80 -1.81 38.12
CA GLN A 124 -3.72 -0.36 38.01
C GLN A 124 -2.73 0.04 36.91
N GLY A 125 -3.02 1.13 36.17
CA GLY A 125 -2.16 1.57 35.07
C GLY A 125 -2.24 0.72 33.80
N ARG A 126 -3.17 -0.25 33.68
CA ARG A 126 -3.29 -1.11 32.48
C ARG A 126 -3.43 -0.35 31.14
N SER A 127 -3.92 0.89 31.17
CA SER A 127 -4.13 1.72 29.98
C SER A 127 -2.85 2.35 29.44
N THR A 128 -1.80 2.46 30.24
CA THR A 128 -0.48 2.94 29.81
C THR A 128 0.46 1.79 29.42
N MET A 129 0.11 0.54 29.77
CA MET A 129 0.96 -0.63 29.54
C MET A 129 1.01 -1.07 28.06
N THR A 130 2.20 -1.49 27.64
CA THR A 130 2.47 -2.23 26.40
C THR A 130 2.04 -3.69 26.52
N LYS A 131 1.99 -4.41 25.39
CA LYS A 131 1.57 -5.82 25.37
C LYS A 131 2.43 -6.66 26.34
N SER A 132 3.73 -6.41 26.35
CA SER A 132 4.71 -7.10 27.19
C SER A 132 4.54 -6.79 28.67
N GLU A 133 4.22 -5.55 29.01
CA GLU A 133 3.94 -5.14 30.40
C GLU A 133 2.64 -5.74 30.91
N LEU A 134 1.61 -5.84 30.07
CA LEU A 134 0.37 -6.55 30.41
C LEU A 134 0.62 -8.06 30.62
N VAL A 135 1.48 -8.71 29.81
CA VAL A 135 1.86 -10.12 30.03
C VAL A 135 2.57 -10.30 31.37
N LYS A 136 3.52 -9.41 31.71
CA LYS A 136 4.23 -9.43 32.99
C LYS A 136 3.30 -9.17 34.18
N ALA A 137 2.43 -8.16 34.09
CA ALA A 137 1.47 -7.83 35.13
C ALA A 137 0.42 -8.94 35.37
N LEU A 138 0.17 -9.77 34.35
CA LEU A 138 -0.72 -10.94 34.44
C LEU A 138 0.00 -12.23 34.88
N GLY A 139 1.30 -12.19 35.15
CA GLY A 139 2.08 -13.34 35.58
C GLY A 139 2.24 -14.42 34.51
N ARG A 140 2.17 -14.05 33.22
CA ARG A 140 2.26 -14.99 32.08
C ARG A 140 3.67 -15.03 31.46
N GLY A 141 4.71 -14.88 32.28
CA GLY A 141 6.12 -14.80 31.86
C GLY A 141 6.81 -16.14 31.80
#